data_AF-A0A937CHV5-F1
#
_entry.id   AF-A0A937CHV5-F1
#
_cell.length_a   1.000
_cell.length_b   1.000
_cell.length_c   1.000
_cell.angle_alpha   90.00
_cell.angle_beta   90.00
_cell.angle_gamma   90.00
#
_symmetry.space_group_name_H-M   'P 1'
#
loop_
_entity.id
_entity.type
_entity.pdbx_description
1 polymer ?
#
loop_
_entity_poly.entity_id
_entity_poly.type
_entity_poly.pdbx_seq_one_letter_code
_entity_poly.pdbx_strand_id
1 'polypeptide(L)'
;MRVVTIGTSDLVRHTEGRYHKSTSTSDSIERIGSSITAGNDLILSALSPNVSTDGSGNITISGSALTAGHDLDLDAANNVNIVSAADYYHSLYQGKSGGGGFMGGSSIRAERSFDQ
;
A
#
# COMPACT_ATOMS: atom_id res chain seq x y z
N MET A 1 10.40 23.09 -9.27
CA MET A 1 9.91 21.70 -9.31
C MET A 1 8.39 21.69 -9.14
N ARG A 2 7.62 21.27 -10.16
CA ARG A 2 6.17 21.00 -10.01
C ARG A 2 5.95 19.49 -10.18
N VAL A 3 5.32 18.89 -9.18
CA VAL A 3 4.89 17.50 -9.17
C VAL A 3 3.47 17.48 -8.64
N VAL A 4 2.58 16.77 -9.31
CA VAL A 4 1.21 16.57 -8.86
C VAL A 4 1.12 15.13 -8.36
N THR A 5 0.83 14.97 -7.06
CA THR A 5 0.74 13.66 -6.41
C THR A 5 -0.63 13.48 -5.78
N ILE A 6 -1.30 12.38 -6.15
CA ILE A 6 -2.49 11.89 -5.46
C ILE A 6 -2.10 10.57 -4.81
N GLY A 7 -2.08 10.56 -3.48
CA GLY A 7 -1.49 9.49 -2.67
C GLY A 7 -2.49 8.61 -1.95
N THR A 8 -1.98 7.49 -1.44
CA THR A 8 -2.66 6.61 -0.49
C THR A 8 -2.19 6.90 0.93
N SER A 9 -3.04 6.59 1.91
CA SER A 9 -2.67 6.48 3.32
C SER A 9 -2.53 5.01 3.71
N ASP A 10 -1.57 4.71 4.58
CA ASP A 10 -1.40 3.37 5.14
C ASP A 10 -2.27 3.22 6.39
N LEU A 11 -3.18 2.25 6.41
CA LEU A 11 -3.96 1.87 7.59
C LEU A 11 -3.38 0.60 8.19
N VAL A 12 -2.73 0.73 9.35
CA VAL A 12 -2.22 -0.41 10.11
C VAL A 12 -3.31 -0.95 11.03
N ARG A 13 -3.65 -2.22 10.87
CA ARG A 13 -4.56 -2.96 11.75
C ARG A 13 -3.75 -3.96 12.56
N HIS A 14 -3.90 -3.92 13.87
CA HIS A 14 -3.36 -4.92 14.79
C HIS A 14 -4.52 -5.76 15.33
N THR A 15 -4.41 -7.08 15.19
CA THR A 15 -5.41 -8.03 15.66
C THR A 15 -4.75 -9.02 16.60
N GLU A 16 -5.21 -9.09 17.85
CA GLU A 16 -4.74 -10.09 18.81
C GLU A 16 -5.86 -11.09 19.14
N GLY A 17 -5.61 -12.37 18.92
CA GLY A 17 -6.47 -13.47 19.34
C GLY A 17 -5.82 -14.26 20.48
N ARG A 18 -6.57 -14.55 21.55
CA ARG A 18 -6.11 -15.45 22.61
C ARG A 18 -6.98 -16.68 22.68
N TYR A 19 -6.37 -17.87 22.65
CA TYR A 19 -7.05 -19.15 22.84
C TYR A 19 -6.26 -20.01 23.82
N HIS A 20 -6.82 -20.23 25.01
CA HIS A 20 -6.19 -20.89 26.15
C HIS A 20 -4.75 -20.41 26.43
N LYS A 21 -3.72 -21.20 26.11
CA LYS A 21 -2.30 -20.88 26.31
C LYS A 21 -1.62 -20.26 25.08
N SER A 22 -2.40 -19.93 24.05
CA SER A 22 -1.90 -19.45 22.76
C SER A 22 -2.32 -18.00 22.50
N THR A 23 -1.38 -17.20 22.00
CA THR A 23 -1.60 -15.84 21.53
C THR A 23 -1.28 -15.78 20.04
N SER A 24 -2.22 -15.30 19.24
CA SER A 24 -2.03 -14.99 17.82
C SER A 24 -2.08 -13.48 17.67
N THR A 25 -1.08 -12.90 17.02
CA THR A 25 -1.05 -11.48 16.67
C THR A 25 -0.98 -11.40 15.16
N SER A 26 -1.84 -10.60 14.55
CA SER A 26 -1.85 -10.37 13.11
C SER A 26 -1.84 -8.88 12.86
N ASP A 27 -0.85 -8.44 12.10
CA ASP A 27 -0.71 -7.08 11.62
C ASP A 27 -1.06 -7.05 10.14
N SER A 28 -1.93 -6.13 9.72
CA SER A 28 -2.21 -5.89 8.31
C SER A 28 -2.08 -4.41 8.00
N ILE A 29 -1.53 -4.10 6.84
CA ILE A 29 -1.41 -2.74 6.29
C ILE A 29 -2.30 -2.70 5.07
N GLU A 30 -3.38 -1.92 5.15
CA GLU A 30 -4.26 -1.63 4.02
C GLU A 30 -3.86 -0.28 3.42
N ARG A 31 -3.61 -0.22 2.11
CA ARG A 31 -3.29 1.04 1.43
C ARG A 31 -4.55 1.67 0.86
N ILE A 32 -5.04 2.73 1.51
CA ILE A 32 -6.28 3.41 1.15
C ILE A 32 -5.97 4.62 0.27
N GLY A 33 -6.40 4.59 -0.98
CA GLY A 33 -6.28 5.72 -1.90
C GLY A 33 -7.12 6.94 -1.56
N SER A 34 -6.77 8.05 -2.19
CA SER A 34 -7.63 9.23 -2.24
C SER A 34 -8.64 9.10 -3.38
N SER A 35 -9.78 9.77 -3.27
CA SER A 35 -10.72 9.94 -4.39
C SER A 35 -10.85 11.42 -4.73
N ILE A 36 -10.79 11.75 -6.02
CA ILE A 36 -11.10 13.08 -6.54
C ILE A 36 -12.24 12.94 -7.53
N THR A 37 -13.30 13.73 -7.34
CA THR A 37 -14.45 13.77 -8.24
C THR A 37 -14.69 15.20 -8.71
N ALA A 38 -14.73 15.40 -10.02
CA ALA A 38 -15.11 16.65 -10.66
C ALA A 38 -16.48 16.50 -11.34
N GLY A 39 -17.35 17.51 -11.20
CA GLY A 39 -18.70 17.48 -11.79
C GLY A 39 -18.71 17.64 -13.31
N ASN A 40 -17.68 18.26 -13.89
CA ASN A 40 -17.49 18.39 -15.34
C ASN A 40 -16.18 17.71 -15.74
N ASP A 41 -15.09 18.48 -15.83
CA ASP A 41 -13.78 17.95 -16.22
C ASP A 41 -12.83 17.93 -15.03
N LEU A 42 -11.95 16.93 -15.00
CA LEU A 42 -10.83 16.87 -14.07
C LEU A 42 -9.53 17.06 -14.85
N ILE A 43 -8.81 18.14 -14.57
CA ILE A 43 -7.53 18.46 -15.23
C ILE A 43 -6.41 18.40 -14.20
N LEU A 44 -5.45 17.51 -14.39
CA LEU A 44 -4.17 17.55 -13.69
C LEU A 44 -3.10 18.00 -14.68
N SER A 45 -2.52 19.18 -14.46
CA SER A 45 -1.41 19.67 -15.27
C SER A 45 -0.16 19.84 -14.41
N ALA A 46 0.91 19.15 -14.81
CA ALA A 46 2.25 19.32 -14.30
C ALA A 46 3.14 20.09 -15.30
N LEU A 47 2.55 20.74 -16.29
CA LEU A 47 3.28 21.64 -17.19
C LEU A 47 3.87 22.82 -16.43
N SER A 48 5.11 23.17 -16.78
CA SER A 48 5.75 24.37 -16.28
C SER A 48 6.42 25.12 -17.43
N PRO A 49 6.08 26.41 -17.66
CA PRO A 49 6.54 27.15 -18.83
C PRO A 49 8.04 27.47 -18.84
N ASN A 50 8.75 27.21 -17.74
CA ASN A 50 10.17 27.60 -17.55
C ASN A 50 11.06 26.46 -17.04
N VAL A 51 10.70 25.20 -17.26
CA VAL A 51 11.39 24.09 -16.61
C VAL A 51 12.13 23.21 -17.62
N SER A 52 13.44 23.39 -17.59
CA SER A 52 14.45 22.65 -18.35
C SER A 52 14.73 21.30 -17.69
N THR A 53 14.36 20.21 -18.36
CA THR A 53 15.13 18.94 -18.42
C THR A 53 15.74 18.38 -17.12
N ASP A 54 15.06 18.46 -15.97
CA ASP A 54 15.55 17.92 -14.68
C ASP A 54 14.61 16.90 -14.02
N GLY A 55 13.80 16.18 -14.80
CA GLY A 55 12.92 15.13 -14.25
C GLY A 55 11.67 15.66 -13.54
N SER A 56 11.36 16.93 -13.76
CA SER A 56 10.17 17.64 -13.26
C SER A 56 8.97 17.50 -14.22
N GLY A 57 7.77 17.84 -13.73
CA GLY A 57 6.54 17.78 -14.53
C GLY A 57 5.92 16.39 -14.64
N ASN A 58 6.15 15.53 -13.63
CA ASN A 58 5.48 14.24 -13.53
C ASN A 58 4.15 14.36 -12.78
N ILE A 59 3.20 13.51 -13.16
CA ILE A 59 1.97 13.23 -12.42
C ILE A 59 2.08 11.83 -11.84
N THR A 60 1.83 11.67 -10.54
CA THR A 60 1.80 10.35 -9.90
C THR A 60 0.47 10.14 -9.18
N ILE A 61 -0.22 9.06 -9.53
CA ILE A 61 -1.49 8.63 -8.93
C ILE A 61 -1.26 7.25 -8.32
N SER A 62 -1.22 7.16 -7.00
CA SER A 62 -1.02 5.90 -6.28
C SER A 62 -2.30 5.48 -5.59
N GLY A 63 -2.77 4.26 -5.89
CA GLY A 63 -3.91 3.58 -5.28
C GLY A 63 -5.21 4.36 -5.23
N SER A 64 -5.33 5.43 -6.02
CA SER A 64 -6.37 6.46 -5.90
C SER A 64 -7.37 6.38 -7.04
N ALA A 65 -8.58 6.89 -6.80
CA ALA A 65 -9.66 6.96 -7.79
C ALA A 65 -9.84 8.39 -8.30
N LEU A 66 -9.91 8.55 -9.61
CA LEU A 66 -10.20 9.83 -10.27
C LEU A 66 -11.48 9.70 -11.07
N THR A 67 -12.41 10.62 -10.90
CA THR A 67 -13.68 10.63 -11.61
C THR A 67 -13.98 12.03 -12.12
N ALA A 68 -14.36 12.12 -13.39
CA ALA A 68 -14.85 13.33 -14.03
C ALA A 68 -16.25 13.07 -14.61
N GLY A 69 -17.08 14.09 -14.67
CA GLY A 69 -18.41 14.02 -15.28
C GLY A 69 -18.38 13.93 -16.80
N HIS A 70 -17.36 14.51 -17.42
CA HIS A 70 -17.12 14.47 -18.86
C HIS A 70 -15.70 13.98 -19.14
N ASP A 71 -14.69 14.85 -19.04
CA ASP A 71 -13.32 14.52 -19.44
C ASP A 71 -12.34 14.47 -18.25
N LEU A 72 -11.40 13.52 -18.32
CA LEU A 72 -10.25 13.43 -17.42
C LEU A 72 -8.98 13.67 -18.25
N ASP A 73 -8.30 14.78 -17.99
CA ASP A 73 -7.07 15.18 -18.67
C ASP A 73 -5.86 15.15 -17.72
N LEU A 74 -4.79 14.45 -18.13
CA LEU A 74 -3.53 14.32 -17.40
C LEU A 74 -2.39 14.85 -18.27
N ASP A 75 -2.02 16.09 -18.03
CA ASP A 75 -1.05 16.83 -18.82
C ASP A 75 0.29 16.93 -18.07
N ALA A 76 1.13 15.91 -18.28
CA ALA A 76 2.47 15.85 -17.72
C ALA A 76 3.52 16.31 -18.73
N ALA A 77 4.46 17.15 -18.29
CA ALA A 77 5.59 17.53 -19.14
C ALA A 77 6.57 16.37 -19.37
N ASN A 78 6.51 15.33 -18.54
CA ASN A 78 7.45 14.22 -18.58
C ASN A 78 6.74 12.86 -18.48
N ASN A 79 6.32 12.42 -17.28
CA ASN A 79 5.66 11.12 -17.10
C ASN A 79 4.34 11.21 -16.35
N VAL A 80 3.41 10.31 -16.70
CA VAL A 80 2.23 9.99 -15.88
C VAL A 80 2.41 8.58 -15.32
N ASN A 81 2.52 8.49 -13.99
CA ASN A 81 2.68 7.22 -13.27
C ASN A 81 1.39 6.87 -12.54
N ILE A 82 0.80 5.72 -12.88
CA ILE A 82 -0.37 5.17 -12.17
C ILE A 82 0.05 3.87 -11.50
N VAL A 83 0.02 3.87 -10.17
CA VAL A 83 0.55 2.78 -9.35
C VAL A 83 -0.56 2.21 -8.47
N SER A 84 -0.73 0.89 -8.44
CA SER A 84 -1.69 0.25 -7.54
C SER A 84 -1.25 0.38 -6.07
N ALA A 85 -2.22 0.51 -5.16
CA ALA A 85 -2.00 0.24 -3.75
C ALA A 85 -1.86 -1.27 -3.54
N ALA A 86 -0.79 -1.72 -2.90
CA ALA A 86 -0.60 -3.11 -2.50
C ALA A 86 -0.73 -3.22 -0.97
N ASP A 87 -1.59 -4.12 -0.51
CA ASP A 87 -1.77 -4.40 0.92
C ASP A 87 -0.69 -5.38 1.43
N TYR A 88 -0.28 -5.22 2.68
CA TYR A 88 0.72 -6.09 3.32
C TYR A 88 0.12 -6.79 4.54
N TYR A 89 0.22 -8.12 4.62
CA TYR A 89 -0.32 -8.92 5.72
C TYR A 89 0.80 -9.70 6.43
N HIS A 90 0.89 -9.58 7.75
CA HIS A 90 1.84 -10.30 8.61
C HIS A 90 1.11 -10.96 9.79
N SER A 91 1.17 -12.29 9.91
CA SER A 91 0.57 -13.00 11.05
C SER A 91 1.63 -13.75 11.85
N LEU A 92 1.75 -13.45 13.14
CA LEU A 92 2.58 -14.13 14.11
C LEU A 92 1.73 -15.01 15.03
N TYR A 93 2.01 -16.32 15.03
CA TYR A 93 1.43 -17.26 15.98
C TYR A 93 2.47 -17.56 17.07
N GLN A 94 2.20 -17.14 18.31
CA GLN A 94 3.04 -17.43 19.46
C GLN A 94 2.28 -18.35 20.44
N GLY A 95 2.48 -19.66 20.31
CA GLY A 95 2.03 -20.63 21.31
C GLY A 95 3.03 -20.69 22.46
N LYS A 96 2.65 -20.28 23.68
CA LYS A 96 3.46 -20.57 24.87
C LYS A 96 3.19 -22.01 25.30
N SER A 97 4.05 -22.94 24.91
CA SER A 97 4.13 -24.25 25.54
C SER A 97 4.62 -24.08 26.98
N GLY A 98 3.69 -23.88 27.92
CA GLY A 98 3.98 -24.00 29.35
C GLY A 98 4.44 -25.42 29.65
N GLY A 99 5.67 -25.55 30.16
CA GLY A 99 6.42 -26.80 30.26
C GLY A 99 5.85 -27.88 31.17
N GLY A 100 6.32 -29.10 30.92
CA GLY A 100 6.12 -30.28 31.76
C GLY A 100 6.50 -31.58 31.05
N GLY A 101 7.77 -31.97 31.13
CA GLY A 101 8.20 -33.37 31.04
C GLY A 101 8.52 -33.96 29.64
N PHE A 102 9.76 -34.42 29.50
CA PHE A 102 10.23 -35.57 28.71
C PHE A 102 10.12 -35.58 27.16
N MET A 103 11.32 -35.69 26.56
CA MET A 103 11.67 -36.34 25.27
C MET A 103 11.47 -35.61 23.94
N GLY A 104 12.55 -35.63 23.15
CA GLY A 104 12.50 -35.91 21.70
C GLY A 104 12.39 -34.70 20.79
N GLY A 105 13.47 -34.41 20.05
CA GLY A 105 13.52 -33.31 19.09
C GLY A 105 12.51 -33.45 17.95
N SER A 106 12.08 -32.29 17.41
CA SER A 106 11.64 -32.13 16.03
C SER A 106 11.63 -30.65 15.66
N SER A 107 12.17 -30.40 14.47
CA SER A 107 12.55 -29.15 13.82
C SER A 107 11.46 -28.09 13.68
N ILE A 108 11.80 -26.82 13.97
CA ILE A 108 11.14 -25.68 13.34
C ILE A 108 11.91 -25.37 12.04
N ARG A 109 11.59 -26.10 10.96
CA ARG A 109 11.92 -25.64 9.60
C ARG A 109 10.80 -24.71 9.17
N ALA A 110 11.03 -23.41 9.24
CA ALA A 110 10.23 -22.44 8.53
C ALA A 110 10.60 -22.47 7.04
N GLU A 111 10.16 -23.51 6.33
CA GLU A 111 10.08 -23.47 4.86
C GLU A 111 8.66 -23.07 4.51
N ARG A 112 8.47 -21.86 3.96
CA ARG A 112 7.35 -21.60 3.06
C ARG A 112 7.85 -20.85 1.84
N SER A 113 7.88 -21.63 0.77
CA SER A 113 7.88 -21.31 -0.66
C SER A 113 7.64 -19.83 -1.00
N PHE A 114 8.65 -19.23 -1.63
CA PHE A 114 8.46 -18.16 -2.58
C PHE A 114 7.67 -18.72 -3.76
N ASP A 115 6.47 -18.23 -3.97
CA ASP A 115 5.90 -18.14 -5.30
C ASP A 115 5.12 -16.83 -5.40
N GLN A 116 5.41 -16.11 -6.49
CA GLN A 116 5.02 -14.75 -6.89
C GLN A 116 6.00 -13.63 -6.53
#